data_AF-A9D0M6-F1
#
_entry.id   AF-A9D0M6-F1
#
_cell.length_a   1.000
_cell.length_b   1.000
_cell.length_c   1.000
_cell.angle_alpha   90.00
_cell.angle_beta   90.00
_cell.angle_gamma   90.00
#
_symmetry.space_group_name_H-M   'P 1'
#
loop_
_entity.id
_entity.type
_entity.pdbx_description
1 polymer ?
#
loop_
_entity_poly.entity_id
_entity_poly.type
_entity_poly.pdbx_seq_one_letter_code
_entity_poly.pdbx_strand_id
1 'polypeptide(L)'
;MTMNVTVKKLTLWSAKINNKQFQQTTPQALAAFSAACEMLNNHLNIFVSSQGKFATNELVLQGRHSFKDKVLLPMTKSLAGGYKQEASAKVFLGYELDYAATELQLEDYLNGLDLSLYSATDISGFYIFLNLKKNVFDAISQCQRTYEDISWNNLRQKRF
;
A
#
# COMPACT_ATOMS: atom_id res chain seq x y z
N MET A 1 -6.71 -11.07 15.27
CA MET A 1 -6.21 -9.73 15.64
C MET A 1 -6.34 -8.84 14.40
N THR A 2 -7.10 -7.74 14.45
CA THR A 2 -7.29 -6.87 13.28
C THR A 2 -6.12 -5.91 13.10
N MET A 3 -5.85 -5.49 11.85
CA MET A 3 -4.79 -4.52 11.53
C MET A 3 -4.92 -3.23 12.35
N ASN A 4 -6.16 -2.73 12.52
CA ASN A 4 -6.52 -1.61 13.39
C ASN A 4 -5.93 -1.70 14.82
N VAL A 5 -5.99 -2.88 15.46
CA VAL A 5 -5.46 -3.07 16.83
C VAL A 5 -3.93 -3.20 16.80
N THR A 6 -3.40 -3.80 15.74
CA THR A 6 -1.96 -4.04 15.58
C THR A 6 -1.20 -2.73 15.38
N VAL A 7 -1.70 -1.84 14.53
CA VAL A 7 -1.11 -0.51 14.29
C VAL A 7 -1.08 0.31 15.59
N LYS A 8 -2.19 0.37 16.34
CA LYS A 8 -2.23 1.10 17.62
C LYS A 8 -1.20 0.57 18.62
N LYS A 9 -1.02 -0.75 18.67
CA LYS A 9 0.03 -1.37 19.49
C LYS A 9 1.41 -0.97 18.99
N LEU A 10 1.67 -1.06 17.69
CA LEU A 10 2.95 -0.68 17.07
C LEU A 10 3.32 0.77 17.43
N THR A 11 2.40 1.71 17.27
CA THR A 11 2.60 3.12 17.65
C THR A 11 2.94 3.26 19.13
N LEU A 12 2.19 2.59 20.03
CA LEU A 12 2.48 2.62 21.47
C LEU A 12 3.86 2.03 21.81
N TRP A 13 4.22 0.89 21.21
CA TRP A 13 5.50 0.22 21.47
C TRP A 13 6.68 1.02 20.91
N SER A 14 6.53 1.63 19.74
CA SER A 14 7.55 2.46 19.11
C SER A 14 7.99 3.61 20.03
N ALA A 15 7.03 4.25 20.70
CA ALA A 15 7.27 5.34 21.65
C ALA A 15 7.97 4.90 22.95
N LYS A 16 7.98 3.59 23.25
CA LYS A 16 8.57 3.02 24.48
C LYS A 16 9.95 2.41 24.28
N ILE A 17 10.50 2.41 23.06
CA ILE A 17 11.83 1.86 22.79
C ILE A 17 12.89 2.72 23.49
N ASN A 18 13.80 2.06 24.21
CA ASN A 18 14.92 2.73 24.87
C ASN A 18 16.03 3.07 23.86
N ASN A 19 15.92 4.24 23.24
CA ASN A 19 16.85 4.68 22.20
C ASN A 19 18.29 4.90 22.70
N LYS A 20 18.52 4.96 24.02
CA LYS A 20 19.88 4.97 24.58
C LYS A 20 20.58 3.63 24.38
N GLN A 21 19.81 2.54 24.34
CA GLN A 21 20.31 1.17 24.19
C GLN A 21 20.30 0.70 22.73
N PHE A 22 19.41 1.25 21.90
CA PHE A 22 19.23 0.88 20.49
C PHE A 22 19.59 2.05 19.54
N GLN A 23 20.88 2.38 19.45
CA GLN A 23 21.36 3.59 18.78
C GLN A 23 21.31 3.54 17.24
N GLN A 24 21.12 2.37 16.64
CA GLN A 24 21.10 2.19 15.18
C GLN A 24 19.71 2.34 14.56
N THR A 25 18.68 2.57 15.39
CA THR A 25 17.32 2.86 14.94
C THR A 25 16.87 4.14 15.65
N THR A 26 16.53 5.17 14.89
CA THR A 26 16.07 6.43 15.48
C THR A 26 14.60 6.32 15.89
N PRO A 27 14.16 7.04 16.94
CA PRO A 27 12.74 7.15 17.26
C PRO A 27 11.92 7.72 16.09
N GLN A 28 12.51 8.57 15.26
CA GLN A 28 11.89 9.11 14.05
C GLN A 28 11.61 8.02 13.00
N ALA A 29 12.55 7.10 12.76
CA ALA A 29 12.34 5.99 11.83
C ALA A 29 11.20 5.07 12.29
N LEU A 30 11.13 4.77 13.60
CA LEU A 30 10.06 3.97 14.18
C LEU A 30 8.68 4.66 14.10
N ALA A 31 8.66 5.98 14.34
CA ALA A 31 7.45 6.79 14.21
C ALA A 31 6.98 6.86 12.75
N ALA A 32 7.91 7.05 11.80
CA ALA A 32 7.62 7.07 10.36
C ALA A 32 7.03 5.74 9.88
N PHE A 33 7.60 4.61 10.30
CA PHE A 33 7.07 3.28 9.97
C PHE A 33 5.68 3.04 10.58
N SER A 34 5.47 3.46 11.83
CA SER A 34 4.17 3.36 12.49
C SER A 34 3.10 4.17 11.76
N ALA A 35 3.43 5.41 11.37
CA ALA A 35 2.55 6.27 10.59
C ALA A 35 2.25 5.71 9.19
N ALA A 36 3.24 5.12 8.52
CA ALA A 36 3.05 4.44 7.24
C ALA A 36 2.06 3.26 7.37
N CYS A 37 2.21 2.45 8.41
CA CYS A 37 1.29 1.33 8.69
C CYS A 37 -0.14 1.81 9.00
N GLU A 38 -0.27 2.94 9.70
CA GLU A 38 -1.57 3.58 9.96
C GLU A 38 -2.22 4.09 8.68
N MET A 39 -1.45 4.77 7.83
CA MET A 39 -1.91 5.25 6.53
C MET A 39 -2.37 4.09 5.62
N LEU A 40 -1.59 3.01 5.53
CA LEU A 40 -1.98 1.80 4.79
C LEU A 40 -3.29 1.22 5.32
N ASN A 41 -3.42 1.06 6.64
CA ASN A 41 -4.64 0.56 7.27
C ASN A 41 -5.86 1.45 6.95
N ASN A 42 -5.69 2.78 6.97
CA ASN A 42 -6.75 3.71 6.62
C ASN A 42 -7.16 3.59 5.15
N HIS A 43 -6.19 3.53 4.22
CA HIS A 43 -6.49 3.35 2.80
C HIS A 43 -7.17 2.02 2.50
N LEU A 44 -6.77 0.93 3.16
CA LEU A 44 -7.45 -0.37 3.04
C LEU A 44 -8.90 -0.30 3.55
N ASN A 45 -9.13 0.34 4.70
CA ASN A 45 -10.49 0.50 5.24
C ASN A 45 -11.37 1.35 4.30
N ILE A 46 -10.84 2.44 3.73
CA ILE A 46 -11.55 3.28 2.76
C ILE A 46 -11.83 2.50 1.48
N PHE A 47 -10.85 1.75 0.96
CA PHE A 47 -11.01 0.95 -0.25
C PHE A 47 -12.09 -0.11 -0.08
N VAL A 48 -12.07 -0.86 1.03
CA VAL A 48 -13.06 -1.91 1.33
C VAL A 48 -14.45 -1.31 1.54
N SER A 49 -14.59 -0.25 2.33
CA SER A 49 -15.89 0.39 2.57
C SER A 49 -16.49 1.06 1.34
N SER A 50 -15.66 1.45 0.37
CA SER A 50 -16.11 2.05 -0.89
C SER A 50 -16.53 1.02 -1.94
N GLN A 51 -16.28 -0.28 -1.75
CA GLN A 51 -16.59 -1.33 -2.72
C GLN A 51 -18.06 -1.33 -3.16
N GLY A 52 -18.98 -1.17 -2.21
CA GLY A 52 -20.42 -1.13 -2.50
C GLY A 52 -20.84 0.03 -3.40
N LYS A 53 -20.11 1.15 -3.36
CA LYS A 53 -20.39 2.33 -4.18
C LYS A 53 -20.11 2.11 -5.67
N PHE A 54 -19.27 1.11 -5.99
CA PHE A 54 -18.87 0.81 -7.37
C PHE A 54 -19.52 -0.46 -7.91
N ALA A 55 -20.43 -1.09 -7.16
CA ALA A 55 -20.97 -2.40 -7.49
C ALA A 55 -21.73 -2.41 -8.84
N THR A 56 -22.35 -1.29 -9.20
CA THR A 56 -23.13 -1.12 -10.42
C THR A 56 -22.48 -0.19 -11.44
N ASN A 57 -21.27 0.30 -11.17
CA ASN A 57 -20.57 1.22 -12.07
C ASN A 57 -19.94 0.42 -13.22
N GLU A 58 -20.44 0.61 -14.43
CA GLU A 58 -20.04 -0.20 -15.60
C GLU A 58 -18.56 -0.07 -15.94
N LEU A 59 -18.01 1.15 -15.88
CA LEU A 59 -16.58 1.39 -16.12
C LEU A 59 -15.70 0.67 -15.09
N VAL A 60 -16.11 0.66 -13.82
CA VAL A 60 -15.39 -0.08 -12.77
C VAL A 60 -15.48 -1.58 -13.00
N LEU A 61 -16.65 -2.10 -13.39
CA LEU A 61 -16.83 -3.53 -13.67
C LEU A 61 -15.97 -3.96 -14.86
N GLN A 62 -15.97 -3.21 -15.95
CA GLN A 62 -15.12 -3.44 -17.11
C GLN A 62 -13.64 -3.36 -16.73
N GLY A 63 -13.23 -2.32 -16.01
CA GLY A 63 -11.86 -2.17 -15.53
C GLY A 63 -11.39 -3.35 -14.66
N ARG A 64 -12.24 -3.88 -13.78
CA ARG A 64 -11.92 -5.07 -12.97
C ARG A 64 -11.75 -6.33 -13.81
N HIS A 65 -12.54 -6.46 -14.87
CA HIS A 65 -12.48 -7.61 -15.77
C HIS A 65 -11.23 -7.57 -16.64
N SER A 66 -10.96 -6.42 -17.27
CA SER A 66 -9.85 -6.20 -18.19
C SER A 66 -8.50 -6.10 -17.49
N PHE A 67 -8.46 -5.47 -16.30
CA PHE A 67 -7.23 -5.23 -15.55
C PHE A 67 -7.28 -5.94 -14.20
N LYS A 68 -7.03 -7.26 -14.25
CA LYS A 68 -6.85 -8.05 -13.02
C LYS A 68 -5.65 -7.53 -12.25
N ASP A 69 -5.89 -7.16 -10.99
CA ASP A 69 -4.84 -6.74 -10.08
C ASP A 69 -3.92 -7.94 -9.78
N LYS A 70 -2.68 -7.83 -10.26
CA LYS A 70 -1.63 -8.82 -10.04
C LYS A 70 -0.55 -8.31 -9.09
N VAL A 71 -0.62 -7.05 -8.65
CA VAL A 71 0.49 -6.38 -7.96
C VAL A 71 0.20 -6.25 -6.46
N LEU A 72 -0.99 -5.76 -6.06
CA LEU A 72 -1.24 -5.40 -4.65
C LEU A 72 -1.16 -6.61 -3.71
N LEU A 73 -1.69 -7.77 -4.12
CA LEU A 73 -1.66 -8.97 -3.27
C LEU A 73 -0.24 -9.56 -3.12
N PRO A 74 0.56 -9.75 -4.19
CA PRO A 74 1.96 -10.11 -4.04
C PRO A 74 2.77 -9.11 -3.23
N MET A 75 2.55 -7.81 -3.43
CA MET A 75 3.26 -6.74 -2.73
C MET A 75 2.99 -6.77 -1.21
N THR A 76 1.74 -6.97 -0.79
CA THR A 76 1.41 -7.13 0.64
C THR A 76 2.03 -8.40 1.25
N LYS A 77 2.06 -9.51 0.51
CA LYS A 77 2.77 -10.73 0.95
C LYS A 77 4.27 -10.49 1.07
N SER A 78 4.85 -9.76 0.14
CA SER A 78 6.26 -9.41 0.13
C SER A 78 6.65 -8.52 1.31
N LEU A 79 5.80 -7.55 1.65
CA LEU A 79 5.96 -6.73 2.86
C LEU A 79 5.88 -7.57 4.14
N ALA A 80 4.92 -8.50 4.21
CA ALA A 80 4.73 -9.36 5.39
C ALA A 80 5.84 -10.41 5.56
N GLY A 81 6.46 -10.86 4.47
CA GLY A 81 7.46 -11.93 4.44
C GLY A 81 8.84 -11.54 4.97
N GLY A 82 9.13 -10.24 5.12
CA GLY A 82 10.38 -9.76 5.72
C GLY A 82 11.63 -10.19 4.96
N TYR A 83 11.74 -9.81 3.68
CA TYR A 83 12.93 -10.09 2.87
C TYR A 83 14.19 -9.42 3.43
N LYS A 84 15.36 -9.98 3.10
CA LYS A 84 16.63 -9.24 3.23
C LYS A 84 16.55 -7.96 2.39
N GLN A 85 17.09 -6.86 2.90
CA GLN A 85 16.98 -5.51 2.33
C GLN A 85 17.29 -5.45 0.82
N GLU A 86 18.37 -6.09 0.38
CA GLU A 86 18.77 -6.16 -1.04
C GLU A 86 17.78 -6.91 -1.93
N ALA A 87 17.10 -7.93 -1.39
CA ALA A 87 16.07 -8.67 -2.12
C ALA A 87 14.73 -7.92 -2.12
N SER A 88 14.44 -7.16 -1.05
CA SER A 88 13.25 -6.31 -0.92
C SER A 88 13.23 -5.22 -1.99
N ALA A 89 14.30 -4.43 -2.11
CA ALA A 89 14.37 -3.33 -3.08
C ALA A 89 14.16 -3.81 -4.53
N LYS A 90 14.78 -4.93 -4.92
CA LYS A 90 14.63 -5.50 -6.27
C LYS A 90 13.19 -5.98 -6.54
N VAL A 91 12.56 -6.62 -5.57
CA VAL A 91 11.17 -7.10 -5.70
C VAL A 91 10.20 -5.93 -5.81
N PHE A 92 10.38 -4.89 -4.99
CA PHE A 92 9.53 -3.70 -5.02
C PHE A 92 9.71 -2.86 -6.29
N LEU A 93 10.92 -2.77 -6.84
CA LEU A 93 11.14 -2.19 -8.17
C LEU A 93 10.37 -2.95 -9.26
N GLY A 94 10.31 -4.28 -9.18
CA GLY A 94 9.48 -5.09 -10.08
C GLY A 94 8.00 -4.71 -10.01
N TYR A 95 7.47 -4.51 -8.80
CA TYR A 95 6.09 -4.06 -8.61
C TYR A 95 5.83 -2.64 -9.14
N GLU A 96 6.78 -1.72 -8.99
CA GLU A 96 6.69 -0.37 -9.56
C GLU A 96 6.63 -0.42 -11.10
N LEU A 97 7.44 -1.28 -11.74
CA LEU A 97 7.40 -1.47 -13.20
C LEU A 97 6.09 -2.11 -13.68
N ASP A 98 5.61 -3.15 -13.00
CA ASP A 98 4.33 -3.80 -13.32
C ASP A 98 3.14 -2.85 -13.15
N TYR A 99 3.17 -2.02 -12.10
CA TYR A 99 2.17 -0.99 -11.86
C TYR A 99 2.18 0.08 -12.95
N ALA A 100 3.35 0.60 -13.32
CA ALA A 100 3.48 1.59 -14.40
C ALA A 100 3.01 1.05 -15.75
N ALA A 101 3.33 -0.22 -16.07
CA ALA A 101 2.81 -0.88 -17.27
C ALA A 101 1.28 -1.01 -17.25
N THR A 102 0.70 -1.26 -16.08
CA THR A 102 -0.75 -1.33 -15.91
C THR A 102 -1.40 0.06 -16.06
N GLU A 103 -0.80 1.12 -15.54
CA GLU A 103 -1.27 2.51 -15.74
C GLU A 103 -1.28 2.89 -17.22
N LEU A 104 -0.23 2.54 -17.98
CA LEU A 104 -0.18 2.79 -19.43
C LEU A 104 -1.30 2.06 -20.18
N GLN A 105 -1.52 0.78 -19.88
CA GLN A 105 -2.62 0.02 -20.51
C GLN A 105 -4.00 0.58 -20.16
N LEU A 106 -4.17 1.12 -18.94
CA LEU A 106 -5.39 1.79 -18.50
C LEU A 106 -5.61 3.11 -19.25
N GLU A 107 -4.54 3.87 -19.47
CA GLU A 107 -4.58 5.12 -20.23
C GLU A 107 -4.97 4.87 -21.69
N ASP A 108 -4.33 3.89 -22.35
CA ASP A 108 -4.69 3.47 -23.71
C ASP A 108 -6.16 3.02 -23.80
N TYR A 109 -6.62 2.25 -22.81
CA TYR A 109 -8.02 1.82 -22.73
C TYR A 109 -8.99 3.00 -22.59
N LEU A 110 -8.68 3.96 -21.72
CA LEU A 110 -9.51 5.16 -21.52
C LEU A 110 -9.55 6.03 -22.77
N ASN A 111 -8.43 6.16 -23.49
CA ASN A 111 -8.36 6.91 -24.74
C ASN A 111 -9.18 6.26 -25.86
N GLY A 112 -9.32 4.93 -25.83
CA GLY A 112 -10.14 4.17 -26.79
C GLY A 112 -11.63 4.11 -26.46
N LEU A 113 -12.05 4.58 -25.28
CA LEU A 113 -13.46 4.58 -24.86
C LEU A 113 -14.19 5.83 -25.35
N ASP A 114 -15.41 5.64 -25.87
CA ASP A 114 -16.35 6.74 -26.05
C ASP A 114 -17.03 7.07 -24.71
N LEU A 115 -16.44 8.02 -23.98
CA LEU A 115 -16.95 8.46 -22.68
C LEU A 115 -18.35 9.11 -22.75
N SER A 116 -18.82 9.52 -23.93
CA SER A 116 -20.16 10.11 -24.08
C SER A 116 -21.30 9.10 -23.82
N LEU A 117 -20.98 7.80 -23.88
CA LEU A 117 -21.91 6.71 -23.59
C LEU A 117 -22.13 6.49 -22.08
N TYR A 118 -21.32 7.11 -21.22
CA TYR A 118 -21.34 6.88 -19.78
C TYR A 118 -21.85 8.11 -19.01
N SER A 119 -22.49 7.85 -17.87
CA SER A 119 -22.93 8.92 -16.99
C SER A 119 -21.72 9.62 -16.32
N ALA A 120 -21.86 10.90 -15.98
CA ALA A 120 -20.84 11.62 -15.22
C ALA A 120 -20.54 10.95 -13.86
N THR A 121 -21.55 10.31 -13.25
CA THR A 121 -21.40 9.52 -12.03
C THR A 121 -20.53 8.28 -12.26
N ASP A 122 -20.68 7.60 -13.39
CA ASP A 122 -19.86 6.43 -13.70
C ASP A 122 -18.42 6.81 -13.96
N ILE A 123 -18.20 7.86 -14.75
CA ILE A 123 -16.87 8.38 -15.07
C ILE A 123 -16.15 8.80 -13.77
N SER A 124 -16.79 9.63 -12.95
CA SER A 124 -16.20 10.06 -11.67
C SER A 124 -15.98 8.88 -10.70
N GLY A 125 -16.92 7.94 -10.62
CA GLY A 125 -16.78 6.73 -9.82
C GLY A 125 -15.59 5.87 -10.25
N PHE A 126 -15.32 5.79 -11.56
CA PHE A 126 -14.17 5.08 -12.09
C PHE A 126 -12.85 5.73 -11.69
N TYR A 127 -12.71 7.06 -11.82
CA TYR A 127 -11.52 7.76 -11.37
C TYR A 127 -11.30 7.66 -9.86
N ILE A 128 -12.37 7.73 -9.05
CA ILE A 128 -12.27 7.51 -7.61
C ILE A 128 -11.76 6.09 -7.34
N PHE A 129 -12.29 5.08 -8.02
CA PHE A 129 -11.84 3.70 -7.86
C PHE A 129 -10.34 3.52 -8.19
N LEU A 130 -9.87 4.12 -9.30
CA LEU A 130 -8.45 4.08 -9.67
C LEU A 130 -7.57 4.78 -8.61
N ASN A 131 -7.98 5.95 -8.14
CA ASN A 131 -7.27 6.67 -7.08
C ASN A 131 -7.20 5.87 -5.78
N LEU A 132 -8.26 5.16 -5.40
CA LEU A 132 -8.23 4.33 -4.20
C LEU A 132 -7.23 3.18 -4.32
N LYS A 133 -7.11 2.56 -5.51
CA LYS A 133 -6.07 1.54 -5.76
C LYS A 133 -4.67 2.13 -5.70
N LYS A 134 -4.45 3.29 -6.32
CA LYS A 134 -3.17 4.01 -6.28
C LYS A 134 -2.76 4.34 -4.84
N ASN A 135 -3.68 4.86 -4.04
CA ASN A 135 -3.42 5.15 -2.63
C ASN A 135 -3.00 3.91 -1.83
N VAL A 136 -3.59 2.73 -2.11
CA VAL A 136 -3.17 1.48 -1.47
C VAL A 136 -1.77 1.09 -1.94
N PHE A 137 -1.47 1.17 -3.24
CA PHE A 137 -0.14 0.89 -3.78
C PHE A 137 0.93 1.77 -3.11
N ASP A 138 0.73 3.08 -3.13
CA ASP A 138 1.66 4.06 -2.56
C ASP A 138 1.88 3.85 -1.07
N ALA A 139 0.82 3.52 -0.32
CA ALA A 139 0.93 3.24 1.11
C ALA A 139 1.73 1.96 1.41
N ILE A 140 1.62 0.91 0.57
CA ILE A 140 2.45 -0.29 0.71
C ILE A 140 3.92 0.03 0.42
N SER A 141 4.20 0.81 -0.64
CA SER A 141 5.55 1.30 -0.94
C SER A 141 6.13 2.11 0.20
N GLN A 142 5.35 3.01 0.80
CA GLN A 142 5.78 3.81 1.94
C GLN A 142 6.10 2.94 3.17
N CYS A 143 5.30 1.90 3.43
CA CYS A 143 5.60 0.92 4.48
C CYS A 143 6.93 0.21 4.22
N GLN A 144 7.23 -0.18 2.97
CA GLN A 144 8.51 -0.82 2.65
C GLN A 144 9.69 0.13 2.83
N ARG A 145 9.62 1.37 2.34
CA ARG A 145 10.71 2.35 2.48
C ARG A 145 11.03 2.61 3.95
N THR A 146 10.00 2.88 4.76
CA THR A 146 10.16 3.13 6.20
C THR A 146 10.55 1.89 6.99
N TYR A 147 10.23 0.67 6.51
CA TYR A 147 10.70 -0.58 7.08
C TYR A 147 12.22 -0.75 6.91
N GLU A 148 12.77 -0.30 5.78
CA GLU A 148 14.20 -0.41 5.45
C GLU A 148 15.07 0.58 6.24
N ASP A 149 14.49 1.69 6.70
CA ASP A 149 15.15 2.65 7.60
C ASP A 149 15.32 2.12 9.04
N ILE A 150 14.68 0.99 9.38
CA ILE A 150 14.76 0.38 10.71
C ILE A 150 15.85 -0.70 10.75
N SER A 151 16.79 -0.56 11.69
CA SER A 151 17.74 -1.62 11.99
C SER A 151 17.09 -2.73 12.83
N TRP A 152 16.38 -3.64 12.17
CA TRP A 152 15.70 -4.77 12.83
C TRP A 152 16.67 -5.70 13.58
N ASN A 153 17.91 -5.83 13.10
CA ASN A 153 18.95 -6.59 13.79
C ASN A 153 19.32 -5.95 15.13
N ASN A 154 19.37 -4.61 15.19
CA ASN A 154 19.65 -3.89 16.44
C ASN A 154 18.53 -4.11 17.46
N LEU A 155 17.26 -4.05 17.02
CA LEU A 155 16.09 -4.29 17.88
C LEU A 155 15.95 -5.75 18.36
N ARG A 156 16.57 -6.71 17.65
CA ARG A 156 16.57 -8.14 18.03
C ARG A 156 17.71 -8.52 18.98
N GLN A 157 18.64 -7.62 19.28
CA GLN A 157 19.73 -7.91 20.21
C GLN A 157 19.16 -8.25 21.59
N LYS A 158 19.32 -9.51 22.01
CA LYS A 158 19.12 -9.90 23.40
C LYS A 158 20.29 -9.35 24.20
N ARG A 159 20.04 -8.40 25.09
CA ARG A 159 21.04 -7.92 26.05
C ARG A 159 20.83 -8.48 27.46
N PHE A 160 20.06 -9.55 27.57
CA PHE A 160 19.85 -10.37 28.76
C PHE A 160 19.72 -11.83 28.34
#